data_AF-A0A178EAC2-F1
#
_entry.id   AF-A0A178EAC2-F1
#
_cell.length_a   1.000
_cell.length_b   1.000
_cell.length_c   1.000
_cell.angle_alpha   90.00
_cell.angle_beta   90.00
_cell.angle_gamma   90.00
#
_symmetry.space_group_name_H-M   'P 1'
#
loop_
_entity.id
_entity.type
_entity.pdbx_description
1 polymer ?
#
loop_
_entity_poly.entity_id
_entity_poly.type
_entity_poly.pdbx_seq_one_letter_code
_entity_poly.pdbx_strand_id
1 'polypeptide(L)'
;MTLSRSETVKPLPDANGSATIFPPIRACIFDMDGLLINSEDIITLCTNRLLDKYDRPAFTRSIRVQMMGVPDSTNGDIFHNWAKLPIPREQFAQEWSELMQLQFQSCEPLPGADKLLSDLIHAQNSSGDKIKLALASSSTSHEFKLKTSRPETKQLMDFFQPNQRILGDDARLRQGRGKPAPDIYLIALQSLNSAADAEEAIMPDECLVFEDSAAGVEAGRRAGMRVVWVPHQDVAAEYGNKQKQVLAGRMGINALGDDWQLGEVDDGWAESISSLEDFDYRKYGIEVL
;
A
#
# COMPACT_ATOMS: atom_id res chain seq x y z
N MET A 1 -5.14 -11.54 -43.53
CA MET A 1 -5.47 -12.91 -43.10
C MET A 1 -6.28 -12.78 -41.82
N THR A 2 -7.56 -13.08 -41.93
CA THR A 2 -8.55 -13.14 -40.85
C THR A 2 -8.33 -14.46 -40.10
N LEU A 3 -8.06 -14.39 -38.80
CA LEU A 3 -8.10 -15.57 -37.93
C LEU A 3 -9.28 -15.46 -36.97
N SER A 4 -10.10 -16.50 -37.01
CA SER A 4 -11.33 -16.70 -36.27
C SER A 4 -11.07 -17.28 -34.88
N ARG A 5 -11.89 -16.83 -33.93
CA ARG A 5 -12.17 -17.29 -32.55
C ARG A 5 -11.60 -18.66 -32.12
N SER A 6 -10.90 -18.64 -30.99
CA SER A 6 -10.87 -19.72 -30.00
C SER A 6 -12.05 -19.52 -29.03
N GLU A 7 -12.84 -20.57 -28.81
CA GLU A 7 -14.03 -20.56 -27.97
C GLU A 7 -13.64 -20.63 -26.48
N THR A 8 -13.90 -19.55 -25.74
CA THR A 8 -13.80 -19.51 -24.28
C THR A 8 -15.01 -20.19 -23.64
N VAL A 9 -14.74 -21.04 -22.64
CA VAL A 9 -15.75 -21.61 -21.74
C VAL A 9 -16.54 -20.46 -21.10
N LYS A 10 -17.86 -20.42 -21.31
CA LYS A 10 -18.75 -19.45 -20.66
C LYS A 10 -19.03 -19.88 -19.22
N PRO A 11 -18.74 -19.05 -18.19
CA PRO A 11 -19.26 -19.27 -16.85
C PRO A 11 -20.76 -18.96 -16.79
N LEU A 12 -21.48 -19.66 -15.91
CA LEU A 12 -22.92 -19.50 -15.68
C LEU A 12 -23.24 -18.16 -14.99
N PRO A 13 -24.36 -17.51 -15.33
CA PRO A 13 -24.80 -16.28 -14.65
C PRO A 13 -25.54 -16.58 -13.35
N ASP A 14 -25.25 -15.80 -12.29
CA ASP A 14 -26.01 -15.81 -11.03
C ASP A 14 -27.19 -14.83 -11.06
N ALA A 15 -28.23 -15.20 -10.30
CA ALA A 15 -29.62 -14.73 -10.46
C ALA A 15 -29.94 -13.27 -10.06
N ASN A 16 -28.95 -12.39 -9.81
CA ASN A 16 -29.22 -11.09 -9.16
C ASN A 16 -28.62 -9.82 -9.80
N GLY A 17 -28.22 -9.85 -11.07
CA GLY A 17 -28.00 -8.62 -11.85
C GLY A 17 -26.75 -7.81 -11.49
N SER A 18 -25.73 -7.94 -12.37
CA SER A 18 -24.50 -7.16 -12.43
C SER A 18 -23.47 -7.38 -11.31
N ALA A 19 -22.90 -8.58 -11.24
CA ALA A 19 -21.56 -8.72 -10.67
C ALA A 19 -20.56 -8.06 -11.63
N THR A 20 -19.77 -7.09 -11.14
CA THR A 20 -18.60 -6.58 -11.84
C THR A 20 -17.65 -7.75 -12.11
N ILE A 21 -17.50 -8.14 -13.37
CA ILE A 21 -16.58 -9.20 -13.77
C ILE A 21 -15.19 -8.55 -13.88
N PHE A 22 -14.34 -8.81 -12.90
CA PHE A 22 -12.94 -8.40 -12.94
C PHE A 22 -12.10 -9.37 -13.75
N PRO A 23 -11.04 -8.90 -14.44
CA PRO A 23 -10.08 -9.79 -15.04
C PRO A 23 -9.32 -10.57 -13.93
N PRO A 24 -8.72 -11.73 -14.27
CA PRO A 24 -7.86 -12.46 -13.36
C PRO A 24 -6.67 -11.60 -12.91
N ILE A 25 -6.29 -11.68 -11.63
CA ILE A 25 -5.13 -10.95 -11.13
C ILE A 25 -3.85 -11.55 -11.74
N ARG A 26 -2.97 -10.70 -12.29
CA ARG A 26 -1.65 -11.09 -12.80
C ARG A 26 -0.50 -10.51 -11.97
N ALA A 27 -0.78 -9.46 -11.20
CA ALA A 27 0.21 -8.84 -10.33
C ALA A 27 -0.37 -8.46 -8.96
N CYS A 28 0.42 -8.67 -7.91
CA CYS A 28 0.16 -8.12 -6.58
C CYS A 28 1.25 -7.09 -6.24
N ILE A 29 0.85 -5.89 -5.82
CA ILE A 29 1.75 -4.80 -5.47
C ILE A 29 1.53 -4.43 -4.00
N PHE A 30 2.59 -4.49 -3.22
CA PHE A 30 2.51 -4.35 -1.77
C PHE A 30 3.07 -3.00 -1.33
N ASP A 31 2.34 -2.30 -0.46
CA ASP A 31 3.01 -1.36 0.42
C ASP A 31 3.94 -2.09 1.42
N MET A 32 4.79 -1.36 2.14
CA MET A 32 5.67 -1.94 3.15
C MET A 32 5.26 -1.54 4.57
N ASP A 33 5.02 -0.26 4.79
CA ASP A 33 5.03 0.37 6.09
C ASP A 33 3.66 0.24 6.75
N GLY A 34 3.57 -0.46 7.88
CA GLY A 34 2.26 -0.75 8.51
C GLY A 34 1.49 -1.90 7.87
N LEU A 35 1.97 -2.43 6.73
CA LEU A 35 1.40 -3.59 6.05
C LEU A 35 2.27 -4.86 6.17
N LEU A 36 3.51 -4.80 5.70
CA LEU A 36 4.44 -5.93 5.72
C LEU A 36 5.28 -5.94 7.00
N ILE A 37 5.57 -4.75 7.54
CA ILE A 37 6.35 -4.55 8.76
C ILE A 37 5.67 -3.55 9.70
N ASN A 38 5.92 -3.66 11.00
CA ASN A 38 5.31 -2.84 12.06
C ASN A 38 5.89 -1.41 12.19
N SER A 39 6.38 -0.81 11.10
CA SER A 39 7.07 0.49 11.15
C SER A 39 6.15 1.63 11.63
N GLU A 40 4.85 1.59 11.36
CA GLU A 40 3.88 2.58 11.84
C GLU A 40 3.72 2.60 13.37
N ASP A 41 3.88 1.45 14.03
CA ASP A 41 3.88 1.38 15.49
C ASP A 41 5.16 1.99 16.08
N ILE A 42 6.29 1.78 15.41
CA ILE A 42 7.57 2.38 15.76
C ILE A 42 7.53 3.91 15.56
N ILE A 43 6.97 4.39 14.45
CA ILE A 43 6.78 5.82 14.17
C ILE A 43 5.92 6.44 15.27
N THR A 44 4.79 5.80 15.61
CA THR A 44 3.88 6.27 16.67
C THR A 44 4.58 6.33 18.03
N LEU A 45 5.30 5.27 18.41
CA LEU A 45 6.05 5.20 19.66
C LEU A 45 7.07 6.34 19.79
N CYS A 46 7.85 6.56 18.75
CA CYS A 46 8.92 7.55 18.78
C CYS A 46 8.39 8.99 18.71
N THR A 47 7.36 9.22 17.92
CA THR A 47 6.66 10.50 17.87
C THR A 47 6.09 10.85 19.25
N ASN A 48 5.48 9.87 19.93
CA ASN A 48 5.00 10.04 21.30
C ASN A 48 6.11 10.33 22.31
N ARG A 49 7.30 9.72 22.17
CA ARG A 49 8.45 10.03 23.03
C ARG A 49 8.89 11.49 22.88
N LEU A 50 8.90 12.04 21.67
CA LEU A 50 9.22 13.44 21.46
C LEU A 50 8.11 14.37 21.95
N LEU A 51 6.85 14.02 21.73
CA LEU A 51 5.72 14.80 22.26
C LEU A 51 5.80 14.87 23.79
N ASP A 52 6.02 13.74 24.46
CA ASP A 52 6.17 13.65 25.92
C ASP A 52 7.35 14.48 26.44
N LYS A 53 8.52 14.40 25.77
CA LYS A 53 9.70 15.22 26.09
C LYS A 53 9.40 16.73 26.14
N TYR A 54 8.41 17.18 25.37
CA TYR A 54 8.02 18.59 25.26
C TYR A 54 6.63 18.88 25.87
N ASP A 55 6.18 18.06 26.81
CA ASP A 55 4.91 18.23 27.53
C ASP A 55 3.69 18.35 26.59
N ARG A 56 3.71 17.61 25.47
CA ARG A 56 2.61 17.53 24.50
C ARG A 56 1.85 16.22 24.62
N PRO A 57 0.53 16.23 24.35
CA PRO A 57 -0.28 15.02 24.39
C PRO A 57 0.20 14.02 23.34
N ALA A 58 0.03 12.74 23.66
CA ALA A 58 0.26 11.66 22.72
C ALA A 58 -0.61 11.80 21.45
N PHE A 59 -0.15 11.16 20.40
CA PHE A 59 -0.78 11.09 19.10
C PHE A 59 -2.22 10.61 19.20
N THR A 60 -3.13 11.42 18.69
CA THR A 60 -4.54 11.03 18.58
C THR A 60 -4.75 10.18 17.33
N ARG A 61 -5.74 9.27 17.35
CA ARG A 61 -6.12 8.48 16.18
C ARG A 61 -6.39 9.35 14.96
N SER A 62 -7.14 10.44 15.16
CA SER A 62 -7.48 11.41 14.11
C SER A 62 -6.27 12.07 13.45
N ILE A 63 -5.16 12.28 14.18
CA ILE A 63 -3.94 12.84 13.60
C ILE A 63 -3.09 11.74 12.97
N ARG A 64 -3.04 10.55 13.59
CA ARG A 64 -2.36 9.38 13.04
C ARG A 64 -2.82 9.06 11.63
N VAL A 65 -4.12 8.95 11.42
CA VAL A 65 -4.67 8.59 10.12
C VAL A 65 -4.43 9.63 9.01
N GLN A 66 -4.13 10.89 9.38
CA GLN A 66 -3.79 11.96 8.42
C GLN A 66 -2.31 11.92 8.01
N MET A 67 -1.47 11.22 8.76
CA MET A 67 -0.03 11.18 8.56
C MET A 67 0.44 9.89 7.89
N MET A 68 -0.31 8.79 8.05
CA MET A 68 0.00 7.49 7.47
C MET A 68 -0.04 7.49 5.94
N GLY A 69 0.95 6.85 5.32
CA GLY A 69 1.04 6.71 3.87
C GLY A 69 1.34 8.01 3.12
N VAL A 70 1.64 9.12 3.81
CA VAL A 70 1.98 10.41 3.20
C VAL A 70 3.48 10.68 3.40
N PRO A 71 4.26 10.96 2.34
CA PRO A 71 5.68 11.28 2.47
C PRO A 71 5.93 12.50 3.37
N ASP A 72 6.93 12.39 4.26
CA ASP A 72 7.39 13.46 5.17
C ASP A 72 6.27 14.10 6.03
N SER A 73 5.24 13.33 6.35
CA SER A 73 4.03 13.86 7.02
C SER A 73 4.28 14.42 8.42
N THR A 74 5.28 13.90 9.14
CA THR A 74 5.71 14.35 10.48
C THR A 74 6.39 15.73 10.45
N ASN A 75 6.86 16.19 9.30
CA ASN A 75 7.46 17.51 9.12
C ASN A 75 6.48 18.53 8.50
N GLY A 76 5.28 18.06 8.13
CA GLY A 76 4.23 18.86 7.50
C GLY A 76 3.47 19.79 8.46
N ASP A 77 2.71 20.71 7.87
CA ASP A 77 1.91 21.70 8.62
C ASP A 77 0.86 21.06 9.51
N ILE A 78 0.25 19.94 9.08
CA ILE A 78 -0.77 19.23 9.86
C ILE A 78 -0.21 18.82 11.23
N PHE A 79 0.95 18.16 11.24
CA PHE A 79 1.59 17.73 12.47
C PHE A 79 1.97 18.93 13.35
N HIS A 80 2.71 19.90 12.81
CA HIS A 80 3.23 21.01 13.62
C HIS A 80 2.15 21.94 14.16
N ASN A 81 1.06 22.17 13.41
CA ASN A 81 -0.07 22.97 13.86
C ASN A 81 -0.85 22.29 15.00
N TRP A 82 -0.92 20.96 14.99
CA TRP A 82 -1.53 20.17 16.06
C TRP A 82 -0.61 20.03 17.27
N ALA A 83 0.63 19.56 17.06
CA ALA A 83 1.60 19.26 18.10
C ALA A 83 2.04 20.52 18.85
N LYS A 84 2.13 21.67 18.16
CA LYS A 84 2.53 22.98 18.71
C LYS A 84 3.82 22.90 19.54
N LEU A 85 4.77 22.06 19.15
CA LEU A 85 6.00 21.86 19.92
C LEU A 85 6.71 23.20 20.20
N PRO A 86 7.26 23.43 21.41
CA PRO A 86 7.96 24.66 21.78
C PRO A 86 9.39 24.70 21.24
N ILE A 87 9.63 24.09 20.07
CA ILE A 87 10.92 24.01 19.39
C ILE A 87 10.75 24.29 17.89
N PRO A 88 11.79 24.77 17.20
CA PRO A 88 11.77 24.91 15.75
C PRO A 88 11.56 23.57 15.03
N ARG A 89 10.98 23.60 13.82
CA ARG A 89 10.76 22.40 13.00
C ARG A 89 12.08 21.68 12.68
N GLU A 90 13.14 22.43 12.42
CA GLU A 90 14.47 21.87 12.15
C GLU A 90 15.00 21.05 13.33
N GLN A 91 14.83 21.56 14.56
CA GLN A 91 15.20 20.81 15.76
C GLN A 91 14.36 19.55 15.91
N PHE A 92 13.05 19.63 15.67
CA PHE A 92 12.17 18.45 15.72
C PHE A 92 12.60 17.40 14.69
N ALA A 93 12.83 17.81 13.43
CA ALA A 93 13.26 16.93 12.36
C ALA A 93 14.59 16.22 12.69
N GLN A 94 15.55 16.95 13.27
CA GLN A 94 16.80 16.36 13.72
C GLN A 94 16.58 15.31 14.81
N GLU A 95 15.89 15.66 15.90
CA GLU A 95 15.65 14.74 17.03
C GLU A 95 14.82 13.52 16.60
N TRP A 96 13.83 13.73 15.72
CA TRP A 96 13.01 12.66 15.17
C TRP A 96 13.83 11.73 14.29
N SER A 97 14.67 12.27 13.39
CA SER A 97 15.55 11.47 12.55
C SER A 97 16.53 10.63 13.36
N GLU A 98 17.15 11.21 14.40
CA GLU A 98 18.07 10.49 15.30
C GLU A 98 17.37 9.32 16.00
N LEU A 99 16.14 9.54 16.49
CA LEU A 99 15.35 8.50 17.14
C LEU A 99 14.90 7.42 16.14
N MET A 100 14.44 7.80 14.95
CA MET A 100 14.05 6.88 13.87
C MET A 100 15.22 6.00 13.43
N GLN A 101 16.42 6.57 13.28
CA GLN A 101 17.60 5.83 12.87
C GLN A 101 17.95 4.68 13.81
N LEU A 102 17.71 4.87 15.10
CA LEU A 102 17.92 3.84 16.13
C LEU A 102 16.78 2.82 16.15
N GLN A 103 15.53 3.26 15.97
CA GLN A 103 14.37 2.42 16.20
C GLN A 103 13.90 1.66 14.95
N PHE A 104 14.13 2.15 13.73
CA PHE A 104 13.78 1.39 12.52
C PHE A 104 14.51 0.06 12.39
N GLN A 105 15.67 -0.08 13.05
CA GLN A 105 16.38 -1.36 13.11
C GLN A 105 15.63 -2.43 13.93
N SER A 106 14.58 -2.07 14.66
CA SER A 106 13.74 -3.02 15.40
C SER A 106 12.46 -3.43 14.66
N CYS A 107 12.26 -3.02 13.40
CA CYS A 107 11.08 -3.44 12.63
C CYS A 107 10.98 -4.97 12.52
N GLU A 108 9.77 -5.48 12.62
CA GLU A 108 9.43 -6.90 12.55
C GLU A 108 8.33 -7.12 11.51
N PRO A 109 8.31 -8.28 10.83
CA PRO A 109 7.22 -8.64 9.94
C PRO A 109 5.87 -8.65 10.67
N LEU A 110 4.82 -8.17 9.98
CA LEU A 110 3.46 -8.24 10.48
C LEU A 110 2.84 -9.63 10.23
N PRO A 111 1.82 -10.03 11.02
CA PRO A 111 1.14 -11.31 10.86
C PRO A 111 0.64 -11.53 9.42
N GLY A 112 0.85 -12.74 8.90
CA GLY A 112 0.45 -13.15 7.56
C GLY A 112 1.37 -12.68 6.42
N ALA A 113 2.27 -11.71 6.63
CA ALA A 113 3.11 -11.16 5.57
C ALA A 113 3.98 -12.22 4.87
N ASP A 114 4.74 -12.99 5.65
CA ASP A 114 5.61 -14.05 5.11
C ASP A 114 4.81 -15.14 4.38
N LYS A 115 3.74 -15.63 5.02
CA LYS A 115 2.87 -16.65 4.44
C LYS A 115 2.23 -16.19 3.14
N LEU A 116 1.67 -14.99 3.11
CA LEU A 116 1.01 -14.45 1.92
C LEU A 116 2.00 -14.33 0.75
N LEU A 117 3.18 -13.76 0.98
CA LEU A 117 4.19 -13.62 -0.08
C LEU A 117 4.70 -14.99 -0.55
N SER A 118 4.94 -15.93 0.37
CA SER A 118 5.33 -17.30 0.06
C SER A 118 4.28 -18.03 -0.78
N ASP A 119 3.01 -17.90 -0.43
CA ASP A 119 1.91 -18.49 -1.20
C ASP A 119 1.83 -17.86 -2.61
N LEU A 120 1.93 -16.54 -2.71
CA LEU A 120 1.77 -15.82 -3.98
C LEU A 120 2.90 -16.09 -4.98
N ILE A 121 4.15 -16.28 -4.54
CA ILE A 121 5.25 -16.63 -5.47
C ILE A 121 5.08 -18.00 -6.13
N HIS A 122 4.29 -18.89 -5.51
CA HIS A 122 3.95 -20.22 -6.03
C HIS A 122 2.56 -20.25 -6.67
N ALA A 123 1.81 -19.15 -6.58
CA ALA A 123 0.44 -19.08 -7.06
C ALA A 123 0.37 -18.80 -8.57
N GLN A 124 -0.76 -19.21 -9.13
CA GLN A 124 -1.19 -18.87 -10.49
C GLN A 124 -2.58 -18.24 -10.47
N ASN A 125 -2.92 -17.52 -11.52
CA ASN A 125 -4.29 -17.06 -11.71
C ASN A 125 -5.16 -18.13 -12.39
N SER A 126 -6.45 -17.86 -12.52
CA SER A 126 -7.41 -18.77 -13.18
C SER A 126 -7.11 -19.08 -14.65
N SER A 127 -6.20 -18.33 -15.28
CA SER A 127 -5.72 -18.57 -16.65
C SER A 127 -4.43 -19.41 -16.68
N GLY A 128 -3.86 -19.76 -15.52
CA GLY A 128 -2.60 -20.50 -15.40
C GLY A 128 -1.34 -19.63 -15.42
N ASP A 129 -1.46 -18.30 -15.38
CA ASP A 129 -0.31 -17.40 -15.34
C ASP A 129 0.20 -17.23 -13.91
N LYS A 130 1.52 -17.20 -13.74
CA LYS A 130 2.14 -16.91 -12.43
C LYS A 130 1.82 -15.50 -11.96
N ILE A 131 1.60 -15.35 -10.66
CA ILE A 131 1.41 -14.03 -10.03
C ILE A 131 2.76 -13.32 -9.90
N LYS A 132 2.83 -12.07 -10.38
CA LYS A 132 4.01 -11.22 -10.25
C LYS A 132 3.92 -10.35 -9.00
N LEU A 133 5.05 -10.12 -8.33
CA LEU A 133 5.11 -9.32 -7.10
C LEU A 133 5.95 -8.05 -7.29
N ALA A 134 5.48 -6.94 -6.72
CA ALA A 134 6.26 -5.71 -6.58
C ALA A 134 6.03 -5.06 -5.22
N LEU A 135 7.01 -4.27 -4.77
CA LEU A 135 6.94 -3.46 -3.56
C LEU A 135 6.86 -1.99 -3.96
N ALA A 136 6.00 -1.22 -3.30
CA ALA A 136 5.78 0.21 -3.54
C ALA A 136 5.62 0.96 -2.21
N SER A 137 6.74 1.45 -1.66
CA SER A 137 6.79 2.13 -0.35
C SER A 137 7.15 3.61 -0.48
N SER A 138 6.54 4.45 0.35
CA SER A 138 6.89 5.86 0.48
C SER A 138 8.20 6.11 1.26
N SER A 139 8.80 5.07 1.84
CA SER A 139 10.12 5.14 2.49
C SER A 139 11.21 5.50 1.48
N THR A 140 12.15 6.36 1.90
CA THR A 140 13.39 6.59 1.14
C THR A 140 14.28 5.34 1.14
N SER A 141 15.26 5.29 0.22
CA SER A 141 16.26 4.24 0.17
C SER A 141 17.08 4.11 1.47
N HIS A 142 17.25 5.20 2.21
CA HIS A 142 17.92 5.18 3.51
C HIS A 142 17.05 4.51 4.58
N GLU A 143 15.80 4.94 4.72
CA GLU A 143 14.85 4.37 5.69
C GLU A 143 14.56 2.92 5.41
N PHE A 144 14.35 2.56 4.13
CA PHE A 144 14.15 1.18 3.69
C PHE A 144 15.25 0.26 4.23
N LYS A 145 16.53 0.66 4.11
CA LYS A 145 17.67 -0.14 4.59
C LYS A 145 17.68 -0.33 6.10
N LEU A 146 17.24 0.68 6.86
CA LEU A 146 17.15 0.59 8.32
C LEU A 146 16.01 -0.33 8.73
N LYS A 147 14.82 -0.11 8.14
CA LYS A 147 13.59 -0.88 8.37
C LYS A 147 13.73 -2.36 7.99
N THR A 148 14.59 -2.67 7.03
CA THR A 148 14.84 -4.03 6.52
C THR A 148 16.20 -4.58 6.96
N SER A 149 16.74 -4.12 8.09
CA SER A 149 18.08 -4.52 8.54
C SER A 149 18.13 -5.87 9.26
N ARG A 150 17.02 -6.31 9.86
CA ARG A 150 16.91 -7.58 10.59
C ARG A 150 16.76 -8.78 9.64
N PRO A 151 17.27 -9.97 10.01
CA PRO A 151 17.18 -11.17 9.18
C PRO A 151 15.77 -11.46 8.66
N GLU A 152 14.76 -11.37 9.52
CA GLU A 152 13.37 -11.68 9.21
C GLU A 152 12.80 -10.67 8.20
N THR A 153 13.06 -9.38 8.40
CA THR A 153 12.65 -8.34 7.44
C THR A 153 13.40 -8.43 6.12
N LYS A 154 14.67 -8.87 6.10
CA LYS A 154 15.44 -9.09 4.86
C LYS A 154 14.84 -10.22 4.04
N GLN A 155 14.55 -11.35 4.69
CA GLN A 155 13.90 -12.50 4.05
C GLN A 155 12.57 -12.11 3.40
N LEU A 156 11.79 -11.27 4.08
CA LEU A 156 10.55 -10.73 3.52
C LEU A 156 10.77 -9.89 2.24
N MET A 157 11.88 -9.16 2.16
CA MET A 157 12.19 -8.36 0.98
C MET A 157 12.69 -9.22 -0.20
N ASP A 158 13.21 -10.41 0.06
CA ASP A 158 13.77 -11.30 -0.97
C ASP A 158 12.70 -11.86 -1.93
N PHE A 159 11.41 -11.78 -1.56
CA PHE A 159 10.28 -12.06 -2.46
C PHE A 159 10.16 -11.05 -3.62
N PHE A 160 10.75 -9.86 -3.50
CA PHE A 160 10.70 -8.81 -4.51
C PHE A 160 12.05 -8.65 -5.19
N GLN A 161 12.10 -8.68 -6.52
CA GLN A 161 13.34 -8.39 -7.25
C GLN A 161 13.77 -6.92 -7.02
N PRO A 162 15.07 -6.60 -7.00
CA PRO A 162 15.53 -5.24 -6.73
C PRO A 162 14.92 -4.16 -7.65
N ASN A 163 14.68 -4.47 -8.93
CA ASN A 163 14.04 -3.55 -9.89
C ASN A 163 12.51 -3.43 -9.74
N GLN A 164 11.91 -4.26 -8.90
CA GLN A 164 10.48 -4.27 -8.55
C GLN A 164 10.23 -3.65 -7.17
N ARG A 165 11.26 -3.10 -6.52
CA ARG A 165 11.17 -2.36 -5.26
C ARG A 165 11.15 -0.86 -5.57
N ILE A 166 9.98 -0.26 -5.56
CA ILE A 166 9.79 1.17 -5.78
C ILE A 166 9.78 1.87 -4.42
N LEU A 167 10.70 2.81 -4.23
CA LEU A 167 10.89 3.55 -2.99
C LEU A 167 10.53 5.02 -3.19
N GLY A 168 10.33 5.76 -2.09
CA GLY A 168 9.87 7.16 -2.11
C GLY A 168 10.85 8.15 -2.76
N ASP A 169 12.10 7.74 -2.94
CA ASP A 169 13.15 8.48 -3.66
C ASP A 169 13.49 7.90 -5.03
N ASP A 170 12.62 7.07 -5.62
CA ASP A 170 12.76 6.60 -7.00
C ASP A 170 12.77 7.80 -7.96
N ALA A 171 13.77 7.87 -8.85
CA ALA A 171 13.96 8.99 -9.77
C ALA A 171 12.81 9.20 -10.76
N ARG A 172 11.94 8.20 -10.96
CA ARG A 172 10.75 8.28 -11.80
C ARG A 172 9.57 8.95 -11.08
N LEU A 173 9.59 9.03 -9.75
CA LEU A 173 8.59 9.76 -8.97
C LEU A 173 8.79 11.26 -9.12
N ARG A 174 7.79 11.94 -9.67
CA ARG A 174 7.78 13.40 -9.76
C ARG A 174 7.61 14.02 -8.37
N GLN A 175 8.31 15.12 -8.11
CA GLN A 175 8.17 15.85 -6.85
C GLN A 175 6.70 16.20 -6.58
N GLY A 176 6.25 15.94 -5.35
CA GLY A 176 4.86 16.17 -4.94
C GLY A 176 3.86 15.12 -5.42
N ARG A 177 4.31 14.03 -6.06
CA ARG A 177 3.46 12.95 -6.55
C ARG A 177 3.67 11.62 -5.82
N GLY A 178 3.95 11.70 -4.52
CA GLY A 178 3.75 10.56 -3.63
C GLY A 178 2.26 10.28 -3.39
N LYS A 179 1.96 9.23 -2.64
CA LYS A 179 0.58 8.90 -2.23
C LYS A 179 -0.09 10.16 -1.62
N PRO A 180 -1.34 10.49 -2.02
CA PRO A 180 -2.31 9.62 -2.69
C PRO A 180 -2.28 9.69 -4.24
N ALA A 181 -1.22 10.22 -4.85
CA ALA A 181 -1.06 10.12 -6.31
C ALA A 181 -0.74 8.67 -6.73
N PRO A 182 -1.18 8.24 -7.93
CA PRO A 182 -1.04 6.85 -8.36
C PRO A 182 0.38 6.47 -8.83
N ASP A 183 1.26 7.46 -8.96
CA ASP A 183 2.54 7.34 -9.66
C ASP A 183 3.39 6.16 -9.13
N ILE A 184 3.45 5.92 -7.81
CA ILE A 184 4.26 4.83 -7.25
C ILE A 184 3.79 3.43 -7.68
N TYR A 185 2.47 3.21 -7.77
CA TYR A 185 1.92 1.93 -8.23
C TYR A 185 2.02 1.78 -9.74
N LEU A 186 1.85 2.87 -10.50
CA LEU A 186 2.05 2.86 -11.95
C LEU A 186 3.51 2.57 -12.33
N ILE A 187 4.46 3.10 -11.56
CA ILE A 187 5.90 2.80 -11.70
C ILE A 187 6.19 1.34 -11.35
N ALA A 188 5.56 0.79 -10.30
CA ALA A 188 5.69 -0.62 -9.96
C ALA A 188 5.17 -1.53 -11.08
N LEU A 189 4.00 -1.22 -11.65
CA LEU A 189 3.44 -1.92 -12.82
C LEU A 189 4.37 -1.80 -14.03
N GLN A 190 4.92 -0.61 -14.30
CA GLN A 190 5.89 -0.43 -15.37
C GLN A 190 7.13 -1.31 -15.18
N SER A 191 7.66 -1.39 -13.95
CA SER A 191 8.79 -2.26 -13.61
C SER A 191 8.45 -3.75 -13.82
N LEU A 192 7.25 -4.19 -13.45
CA LEU A 192 6.78 -5.56 -13.68
C LEU A 192 6.69 -5.90 -15.18
N ASN A 193 6.08 -5.01 -15.96
CA ASN A 193 5.95 -5.17 -17.41
C ASN A 193 7.30 -5.14 -18.13
N SER A 194 8.26 -4.33 -17.65
CA SER A 194 9.61 -4.29 -18.24
C SER A 194 10.43 -5.55 -17.95
N ALA A 195 10.10 -6.27 -16.87
CA ALA A 195 10.76 -7.51 -16.47
C ALA A 195 10.03 -8.77 -16.94
N ALA A 196 8.89 -8.63 -17.62
CA ALA A 196 8.12 -9.76 -18.10
C ALA A 196 8.54 -10.14 -19.52
N ASP A 197 8.91 -11.41 -19.72
CA ASP A 197 9.03 -12.04 -21.04
C ASP A 197 7.64 -12.35 -21.66
N ALA A 198 6.57 -11.72 -21.16
CA ALA A 198 5.20 -12.00 -21.57
C ALA A 198 4.88 -11.27 -22.89
N GLU A 199 4.14 -11.95 -23.77
CA GLU A 199 3.68 -11.36 -25.04
C GLU A 199 2.72 -10.18 -24.83
N GLU A 200 2.03 -10.15 -23.69
CA GLU A 200 1.03 -9.13 -23.34
C GLU A 200 1.36 -8.46 -22.00
N ALA A 201 1.33 -7.12 -22.01
CA ALA A 201 1.52 -6.29 -20.83
C ALA A 201 0.39 -6.51 -19.79
N ILE A 202 0.74 -6.42 -18.52
CA ILE A 202 -0.21 -6.42 -17.40
C ILE A 202 -0.89 -5.05 -17.36
N MET A 203 -2.22 -5.06 -17.33
CA MET A 203 -3.07 -3.88 -17.24
C MET A 203 -3.37 -3.51 -15.78
N PRO A 204 -3.68 -2.24 -15.46
CA PRO A 204 -3.94 -1.83 -14.07
C PRO A 204 -5.06 -2.60 -13.37
N ASP A 205 -6.12 -2.97 -14.10
CA ASP A 205 -7.26 -3.72 -13.55
C ASP A 205 -6.96 -5.21 -13.29
N GLU A 206 -5.82 -5.70 -13.79
CA GLU A 206 -5.23 -7.00 -13.48
C GLU A 206 -4.28 -6.96 -12.27
N CYS A 207 -4.13 -5.78 -11.63
CA CYS A 207 -3.30 -5.59 -10.44
C CYS A 207 -4.14 -5.58 -9.16
N LEU A 208 -3.57 -6.16 -8.11
CA LEU A 208 -4.08 -6.10 -6.74
C LEU A 208 -3.08 -5.40 -5.82
N VAL A 209 -3.46 -4.24 -5.29
CA VAL A 209 -2.67 -3.50 -4.32
C VAL A 209 -3.03 -3.95 -2.90
N PHE A 210 -2.05 -4.18 -2.06
CA PHE A 210 -2.24 -4.34 -0.61
C PHE A 210 -1.73 -3.08 0.10
N GLU A 211 -2.54 -2.55 1.02
CA GLU A 211 -2.30 -1.24 1.65
C GLU A 211 -2.88 -1.16 3.05
N ASP A 212 -2.30 -0.37 3.94
CA ASP A 212 -2.80 -0.13 5.30
C ASP A 212 -3.39 1.29 5.46
N SER A 213 -3.01 2.22 4.59
CA SER A 213 -3.31 3.64 4.70
C SER A 213 -4.44 4.08 3.76
N ALA A 214 -5.25 5.04 4.18
CA ALA A 214 -6.28 5.60 3.31
C ALA A 214 -5.68 6.33 2.09
N ALA A 215 -4.50 6.96 2.25
CA ALA A 215 -3.79 7.62 1.16
C ALA A 215 -3.29 6.63 0.11
N GLY A 216 -2.79 5.47 0.54
CA GLY A 216 -2.38 4.40 -0.36
C GLY A 216 -3.55 3.71 -1.04
N VAL A 217 -4.66 3.48 -0.35
CA VAL A 217 -5.89 3.00 -0.99
C VAL A 217 -6.33 3.96 -2.10
N GLU A 218 -6.38 5.26 -1.81
CA GLU A 218 -6.71 6.28 -2.79
C GLU A 218 -5.73 6.29 -3.98
N ALA A 219 -4.43 6.11 -3.75
CA ALA A 219 -3.43 5.97 -4.81
C ALA A 219 -3.64 4.72 -5.67
N GLY A 220 -3.93 3.56 -5.07
CA GLY A 220 -4.22 2.31 -5.79
C GLY A 220 -5.49 2.43 -6.64
N ARG A 221 -6.54 3.04 -6.08
CA ARG A 221 -7.77 3.36 -6.82
C ARG A 221 -7.52 4.27 -8.00
N ARG A 222 -6.77 5.36 -7.81
CA ARG A 222 -6.39 6.29 -8.90
C ARG A 222 -5.54 5.62 -9.97
N ALA A 223 -4.73 4.63 -9.60
CA ALA A 223 -3.95 3.86 -10.55
C ALA A 223 -4.80 2.94 -11.43
N GLY A 224 -6.11 2.83 -11.17
CA GLY A 224 -7.00 1.91 -11.85
C GLY A 224 -6.79 0.46 -11.40
N MET A 225 -6.33 0.26 -10.16
CA MET A 225 -6.04 -1.06 -9.59
C MET A 225 -7.06 -1.45 -8.54
N ARG A 226 -7.21 -2.75 -8.32
CA ARG A 226 -7.99 -3.29 -7.20
C ARG A 226 -7.19 -3.17 -5.91
N VAL A 227 -7.84 -3.03 -4.76
CA VAL A 227 -7.15 -2.78 -3.47
C VAL A 227 -7.68 -3.66 -2.35
N VAL A 228 -6.78 -4.25 -1.56
CA VAL A 228 -7.06 -4.87 -0.27
C VAL A 228 -6.53 -3.94 0.81
N TRP A 229 -7.45 -3.35 1.58
CA TRP A 229 -7.11 -2.46 2.68
C TRP A 229 -7.01 -3.23 3.99
N VAL A 230 -5.82 -3.24 4.60
CA VAL A 230 -5.46 -3.94 5.84
C VAL A 230 -5.06 -2.91 6.91
N PRO A 231 -6.00 -2.10 7.41
CA PRO A 231 -5.68 -1.05 8.36
C PRO A 231 -5.28 -1.59 9.72
N HIS A 232 -4.35 -0.92 10.38
CA HIS A 232 -4.16 -1.06 11.82
C HIS A 232 -5.49 -0.82 12.56
N GLN A 233 -5.75 -1.52 13.67
CA GLN A 233 -7.04 -1.49 14.39
C GLN A 233 -7.50 -0.07 14.76
N ASP A 234 -6.59 0.79 15.19
CA ASP A 234 -6.90 2.21 15.47
C ASP A 234 -7.35 3.00 14.24
N VAL A 235 -6.78 2.69 13.06
CA VAL A 235 -7.13 3.31 11.78
C VAL A 235 -8.51 2.84 11.34
N ALA A 236 -8.78 1.54 11.47
CA ALA A 236 -10.09 0.96 11.21
C ALA A 236 -11.16 1.59 12.11
N ALA A 237 -10.85 1.77 13.40
CA ALA A 237 -11.76 2.40 14.36
C ALA A 237 -12.05 3.86 14.02
N GLU A 238 -11.03 4.64 13.65
CA GLU A 238 -11.19 6.05 13.27
C GLU A 238 -12.03 6.22 11.99
N TYR A 239 -11.83 5.35 11.01
CA TYR A 239 -12.57 5.38 9.75
C TYR A 239 -13.84 4.55 9.73
N GLY A 240 -14.31 4.00 10.85
CA GLY A 240 -15.43 3.05 10.85
C GLY A 240 -16.70 3.56 10.13
N ASN A 241 -17.06 4.83 10.32
CA ASN A 241 -18.19 5.46 9.61
C ASN A 241 -17.85 5.98 8.20
N LYS A 242 -16.57 5.97 7.83
CA LYS A 242 -16.02 6.43 6.55
C LYS A 242 -15.39 5.29 5.72
N GLN A 243 -15.51 4.04 6.16
CA GLN A 243 -14.82 2.90 5.54
C GLN A 243 -15.17 2.78 4.05
N LYS A 244 -16.44 2.99 3.68
CA LYS A 244 -16.88 2.98 2.28
C LYS A 244 -16.21 4.05 1.43
N GLN A 245 -15.98 5.23 2.01
CA GLN A 245 -15.27 6.33 1.34
C GLN A 245 -13.79 6.01 1.20
N VAL A 246 -13.16 5.38 2.20
CA VAL A 246 -11.78 4.88 2.08
C VAL A 246 -11.67 3.90 0.92
N LEU A 247 -12.54 2.89 0.86
CA LEU A 247 -12.51 1.87 -0.19
C LEU A 247 -12.79 2.44 -1.60
N ALA A 248 -13.57 3.52 -1.70
CA ALA A 248 -13.76 4.25 -2.95
C ALA A 248 -12.57 5.16 -3.32
N GLY A 249 -11.58 5.33 -2.43
CA GLY A 249 -10.51 6.33 -2.59
C GLY A 249 -11.02 7.76 -2.48
N ARG A 250 -12.13 8.01 -1.79
CA ARG A 250 -12.82 9.31 -1.72
C ARG A 250 -12.59 10.03 -0.38
N MET A 251 -11.38 9.90 0.16
CA MET A 251 -11.04 10.57 1.42
C MET A 251 -10.59 12.01 1.20
N GLY A 252 -10.16 12.35 -0.01
CA GLY A 252 -9.78 13.73 -0.36
C GLY A 252 -8.56 14.19 0.43
N ILE A 253 -7.63 13.26 0.70
CA ILE A 253 -6.50 13.47 1.60
C ILE A 253 -5.59 14.60 1.11
N ASN A 254 -5.55 14.88 -0.19
CA ASN A 254 -4.98 16.08 -0.79
C ASN A 254 -5.69 16.44 -2.10
N ALA A 255 -5.87 17.74 -2.38
CA ALA A 255 -6.40 18.21 -3.66
C ALA A 255 -5.33 18.08 -4.75
N LEU A 256 -5.27 16.91 -5.41
CA LEU A 256 -4.35 16.68 -6.54
C LEU A 256 -4.81 17.37 -7.83
N GLY A 257 -6.01 17.98 -7.85
CA GLY A 257 -6.59 18.64 -9.02
C GLY A 257 -7.09 17.68 -10.12
N ASP A 258 -6.87 16.37 -9.95
CA ASP A 258 -7.18 15.29 -10.88
C ASP A 258 -8.27 14.36 -10.28
N ASP A 259 -9.46 14.90 -9.98
CA ASP A 259 -10.54 14.18 -9.30
C ASP A 259 -11.24 13.09 -10.17
N TRP A 260 -10.80 12.91 -11.42
CA TRP A 260 -11.44 12.06 -12.42
C TRP A 260 -11.13 10.56 -12.31
N GLN A 261 -10.34 10.12 -11.31
CA GLN A 261 -9.90 8.73 -11.14
C GLN A 261 -10.33 8.07 -9.82
N LEU A 262 -11.25 8.68 -9.07
CA LEU A 262 -11.73 8.07 -7.82
C LEU A 262 -12.83 7.03 -8.08
N GLY A 263 -12.80 5.91 -7.36
CA GLY A 263 -13.78 4.83 -7.46
C GLY A 263 -15.17 5.23 -6.99
N GLU A 264 -16.16 4.37 -7.19
CA GLU A 264 -17.51 4.54 -6.62
C GLU A 264 -17.65 3.73 -5.32
N VAL A 265 -18.55 4.18 -4.45
CA VAL A 265 -18.86 3.42 -3.23
C VAL A 265 -19.52 2.09 -3.62
N ASP A 266 -19.06 1.00 -2.99
CA ASP A 266 -19.57 -0.36 -3.18
C ASP A 266 -19.39 -0.92 -4.62
N ASP A 267 -18.38 -0.45 -5.37
CA ASP A 267 -18.08 -0.90 -6.75
C ASP A 267 -17.28 -2.22 -6.86
N GLY A 268 -16.89 -2.80 -5.72
CA GLY A 268 -16.19 -4.08 -5.61
C GLY A 268 -14.70 -4.05 -5.94
N TRP A 269 -14.15 -2.89 -6.29
CA TRP A 269 -12.73 -2.74 -6.62
C TRP A 269 -11.81 -2.72 -5.39
N ALA A 270 -12.35 -2.42 -4.21
CA ALA A 270 -11.60 -2.51 -2.97
C ALA A 270 -12.39 -3.23 -1.87
N GLU A 271 -11.67 -3.91 -1.01
CA GLU A 271 -12.21 -4.51 0.21
C GLU A 271 -11.32 -4.21 1.42
N SER A 272 -11.83 -4.50 2.62
CA SER A 272 -11.04 -4.41 3.83
C SER A 272 -11.01 -5.76 4.56
N ILE A 273 -9.83 -6.15 5.03
CA ILE A 273 -9.59 -7.31 5.88
C ILE A 273 -8.80 -6.87 7.12
N SER A 274 -8.90 -7.63 8.21
CA SER A 274 -8.25 -7.28 9.50
C SER A 274 -6.77 -7.66 9.57
N SER A 275 -6.37 -8.68 8.83
CA SER A 275 -5.00 -9.21 8.79
C SER A 275 -4.73 -9.78 7.39
N LEU A 276 -3.46 -9.83 6.98
CA LEU A 276 -3.06 -10.54 5.76
C LEU A 276 -3.37 -12.05 5.85
N GLU A 277 -3.55 -12.59 7.06
CA GLU A 277 -3.98 -13.98 7.30
C GLU A 277 -5.42 -14.24 6.83
N ASP A 278 -6.24 -13.19 6.69
CA ASP A 278 -7.65 -13.30 6.31
C ASP A 278 -7.86 -13.20 4.78
N PHE A 279 -6.78 -13.15 3.99
CA PHE A 279 -6.87 -12.96 2.55
C PHE A 279 -7.49 -14.17 1.81
N ASP A 280 -8.59 -13.93 1.08
CA ASP A 280 -9.26 -14.96 0.27
C ASP A 280 -8.76 -14.97 -1.17
N TYR A 281 -7.77 -15.81 -1.45
CA TYR A 281 -7.20 -16.01 -2.79
C TYR A 281 -8.27 -16.28 -3.88
N ARG A 282 -9.31 -17.07 -3.56
CA ARG A 282 -10.30 -17.51 -4.55
C ARG A 282 -11.15 -16.36 -5.07
N LYS A 283 -11.41 -15.36 -4.23
CA LYS A 283 -12.14 -14.14 -4.62
C LYS A 283 -11.42 -13.35 -5.72
N TYR A 284 -10.11 -13.51 -5.82
CA TYR A 284 -9.27 -12.85 -6.81
C TYR A 284 -8.86 -13.77 -7.97
N GLY A 285 -9.41 -14.98 -8.03
CA GLY A 285 -9.04 -15.98 -9.03
C GLY A 285 -7.59 -16.44 -8.89
N ILE A 286 -7.03 -16.40 -7.68
CA ILE A 286 -5.68 -16.85 -7.37
C ILE A 286 -5.75 -18.28 -6.80
N GLU A 287 -4.92 -19.16 -7.34
CA GLU A 287 -4.76 -20.55 -6.93
C GLU A 287 -3.36 -20.75 -6.35
N VAL A 288 -3.27 -21.09 -5.07
CA VAL A 288 -2.01 -21.44 -4.40
C VAL A 288 -1.77 -22.94 -4.61
N LEU A 289 -0.60 -23.28 -5.16
CA LEU A 289 -0.20 -24.65 -5.52
C LEU A 289 0.48 -25.40 -4.38
#